data_AF-A0A835IHW7-F1
#
_entry.id   AF-A0A835IHW7-F1
#
_cell.length_a   1.000
_cell.length_b   1.000
_cell.length_c   1.000
_cell.angle_alpha   90.00
_cell.angle_beta   90.00
_cell.angle_gamma   90.00
#
_symmetry.space_group_name_H-M   'P 1'
#
loop_
_entity.id
_entity.type
_entity.pdbx_description
1 polymer ?
#
loop_
_entity_poly.entity_id
_entity_poly.type
_entity_poly.pdbx_seq_one_letter_code
_entity_poly.pdbx_strand_id
1 'polypeptide(L)' 'MDEEYEGNVEAIGEDFSIEPTDSRRPFRAFLDVGLIRTTTSNHVFGALKGALDGGLDIPHSDEISWI' A
#
# COMPACT_ATOMS: atom_id res chain seq x y z
N MET A 1 -9.43 5.35 -12.90
CA MET A 1 -8.73 5.00 -11.65
C MET A 1 -8.26 3.58 -11.79
N ASP A 2 -9.19 2.63 -11.89
CA ASP A 2 -8.91 1.22 -12.12
C ASP A 2 -8.09 0.98 -13.41
N GLU A 3 -8.32 1.78 -14.46
CA GLU A 3 -7.58 1.68 -15.73
C GLU A 3 -6.23 2.41 -15.75
N GLU A 4 -5.98 3.34 -14.82
CA GLU A 4 -4.79 4.21 -14.82
C GLU A 4 -3.75 3.80 -13.77
N TYR A 5 -4.21 3.13 -12.70
CA TYR A 5 -3.40 2.65 -11.59
C TYR A 5 -3.82 1.21 -11.27
N GLU A 6 -3.39 0.25 -12.10
CA GLU A 6 -3.75 -1.18 -11.99
C GLU A 6 -3.10 -1.86 -10.76
N GLY A 7 -2.04 -1.26 -10.21
CA GLY A 7 -1.31 -1.80 -9.07
C GLY A 7 -0.24 -2.83 -9.46
N ASN A 8 0.18 -3.65 -8.51
CA ASN A 8 1.22 -4.66 -8.65
C ASN A 8 0.63 -6.01 -9.10
N VAL A 9 0.72 -6.29 -10.39
CA VAL A 9 0.12 -7.50 -10.99
C VAL A 9 0.83 -8.80 -10.58
N GLU A 10 2.14 -8.75 -10.32
CA GLU A 10 2.95 -9.96 -10.06
C GLU A 10 2.98 -10.36 -8.57
N ALA A 11 2.73 -9.41 -7.65
CA ALA A 11 2.62 -9.64 -6.20
C ALA A 11 3.75 -10.52 -5.61
N ILE A 12 5.00 -10.28 -6.00
CA ILE A 12 6.18 -11.07 -5.61
C ILE A 12 6.67 -10.83 -4.17
N GLY A 13 5.92 -10.07 -3.36
CA GLY A 13 6.25 -9.75 -1.96
C GLY A 13 7.26 -8.61 -1.77
N GLU A 14 7.68 -7.96 -2.85
CA GLU A 14 8.50 -6.75 -2.80
C GLU A 14 7.67 -5.51 -2.48
N ASP A 15 8.32 -4.45 -1.98
CA ASP A 15 7.66 -3.18 -1.75
C ASP A 15 7.10 -2.59 -3.05
N PHE A 16 5.91 -2.00 -2.96
CA PHE A 16 5.27 -1.39 -4.13
C PHE A 16 4.66 -0.06 -3.75
N SER A 17 5.06 0.97 -4.48
CA SER A 17 4.55 2.33 -4.35
C SER A 17 4.21 2.86 -5.72
N ILE A 18 3.07 3.53 -5.83
CA ILE A 18 2.60 4.07 -7.11
C ILE A 18 3.13 5.47 -7.32
N GLU A 19 3.71 5.70 -8.49
CA GLU A 19 4.20 7.02 -8.87
C GLU A 19 3.09 7.84 -9.55
N PRO A 20 2.99 9.14 -9.25
CA PRO A 20 1.98 9.99 -9.86
C PRO A 20 2.26 10.23 -11.35
N THR A 21 1.22 10.11 -12.18
CA THR A 21 1.24 10.50 -13.59
C THR A 21 0.91 11.99 -13.78
N ASP A 22 1.19 12.52 -14.98
CA ASP A 22 0.89 13.91 -15.34
C ASP A 22 -0.61 14.22 -15.47
N SER A 23 -1.43 13.19 -15.73
CA SER A 23 -2.87 13.32 -15.97
C SER A 23 -3.68 13.36 -14.68
N ARG A 24 -3.43 12.43 -13.76
CA ARG A 24 -4.21 12.30 -12.54
C ARG A 24 -3.40 11.66 -11.42
N ARG A 25 -3.42 12.26 -10.24
CA ARG A 25 -2.78 11.68 -9.05
C ARG A 25 -3.50 10.41 -8.55
N PRO A 26 -2.76 9.46 -7.95
CA PRO A 26 -3.33 8.26 -7.37
C PRO A 26 -4.22 8.57 -6.17
N PHE A 27 -5.06 7.60 -5.76
CA PHE A 27 -5.86 7.76 -4.56
C PHE A 27 -4.95 7.81 -3.35
N ARG A 28 -5.00 8.91 -2.60
CA ARG A 28 -4.30 8.97 -1.34
C ARG A 28 -5.21 8.56 -0.19
N ALA A 29 -4.78 7.55 0.56
CA ALA A 29 -5.44 7.09 1.77
C ALA A 29 -4.47 7.06 2.96
N PHE A 30 -5.02 6.97 4.17
CA PHE A 30 -4.26 6.82 5.41
C PHE A 30 -4.69 5.55 6.11
N LEU A 31 -3.72 4.81 6.63
CA LEU A 31 -3.98 3.63 7.44
C LEU A 31 -4.44 4.04 8.84
N ASP A 32 -5.64 3.60 9.23
CA ASP A 32 -6.13 3.69 10.61
C ASP A 32 -6.10 2.29 11.24
N VAL A 33 -5.26 2.13 12.27
CA VAL A 33 -5.10 0.86 13.01
C VAL A 33 -6.01 0.78 14.25
N GLY A 34 -6.74 1.86 14.54
CA GLY A 34 -7.55 2.01 15.73
C GLY A 34 -6.75 1.87 17.03
N LEU A 35 -7.21 1.01 17.93
CA LEU A 35 -6.59 0.77 19.25
C LEU A 35 -5.55 -0.36 19.24
N ILE A 36 -5.30 -0.96 18.08
CA ILE A 36 -4.42 -2.13 17.96
C ILE A 36 -2.97 -1.67 18.03
N ARG A 37 -2.12 -2.44 18.73
CA ARG A 37 -0.69 -2.17 18.79
C ARG A 37 -0.03 -2.47 17.44
N THR A 38 0.75 -1.54 16.92
CA THR A 38 1.57 -1.71 15.71
C THR A 38 2.83 -2.50 16.04
N THR A 39 2.82 -3.80 15.72
CA THR A 39 3.97 -4.70 15.82
C THR A 39 4.26 -5.32 14.47
N THR A 40 5.51 -5.67 14.19
CA THR A 40 5.88 -6.46 13.01
C THR A 40 5.00 -7.74 12.94
N SER A 41 4.62 -8.14 11.72
CA SER A 41 3.72 -9.29 11.47
C SER A 41 2.26 -9.13 11.89
N ASN A 42 1.80 -7.92 12.22
CA ASN A 42 0.37 -7.67 12.42
C ASN A 42 -0.40 -7.76 11.08
N HIS A 43 -1.55 -8.45 11.06
CA HIS A 43 -2.42 -8.59 9.89
C HIS A 43 -2.83 -7.27 9.25
N VAL A 44 -2.88 -6.18 10.03
CA VAL A 44 -3.16 -4.84 9.51
C VAL A 44 -2.15 -4.43 8.43
N PHE A 45 -0.89 -4.85 8.54
CA PHE A 45 0.12 -4.60 7.52
C PHE A 45 -0.08 -5.48 6.29
N GLY A 46 -0.61 -6.70 6.41
CA GLY A 46 -1.03 -7.50 5.25
C GLY A 46 -2.13 -6.80 4.43
N ALA A 47 -3.09 -6.16 5.12
CA ALA A 47 -4.11 -5.34 4.46
C ALA A 47 -3.52 -4.07 3.82
N LEU A 48 -2.57 -3.41 4.49
CA LEU A 48 -1.81 -2.29 3.91
C LEU A 48 -1.11 -2.71 2.62
N LYS A 49 -0.42 -3.85 2.62
CA LYS A 49 0.28 -4.39 1.44
C LYS A 49 -0.68 -4.62 0.28
N GLY A 50 -1.80 -5.30 0.54
CA GLY A 50 -2.82 -5.54 -0.48
C GLY A 50 -3.43 -4.24 -1.03
N ALA A 51 -3.55 -3.19 -0.23
CA ALA A 51 -4.02 -1.88 -0.70
C ALA A 51 -2.98 -1.17 -1.58
N LEU A 52 -1.70 -1.22 -1.21
CA LEU A 52 -0.59 -0.70 -2.03
C LEU A 52 -0.51 -1.44 -3.37
N ASP A 53 -0.48 -2.78 -3.32
CA ASP A 53 -0.49 -3.64 -4.50
C ASP A 53 -1.76 -3.45 -5.33
N GLY A 54 -2.87 -3.03 -4.72
CA GLY A 54 -4.12 -2.70 -5.40
C GLY A 54 -4.19 -1.29 -5.99
N GLY A 55 -3.14 -0.49 -5.86
CA GLY A 55 -3.04 0.80 -6.53
C GLY A 55 -3.19 2.05 -5.65
N LEU A 56 -3.32 1.89 -4.33
CA LEU A 56 -3.50 3.02 -3.43
C LEU A 56 -2.16 3.66 -3.06
N ASP A 57 -2.12 5.00 -3.03
CA ASP A 57 -1.03 5.77 -2.43
C ASP A 57 -1.29 5.89 -0.92
N ILE A 58 -0.61 5.08 -0.12
CA ILE A 58 -0.66 5.14 1.34
C ILE A 58 0.73 5.44 1.86
N PRO A 59 0.97 6.59 2.51
CA PRO A 59 2.26 6.89 3.11
C PRO A 59 2.61 5.88 4.20
N HIS A 60 3.76 5.22 4.07
CA HIS A 60 4.27 4.22 5.00
C HIS A 60 5.80 4.31 5.10
N SER A 61 6.41 3.60 6.06
CA SER A 61 7.87 3.50 6.18
C SER A 61 8.37 2.13 5.72
N ASP A 62 9.59 2.10 5.19
CA ASP A 62 10.29 0.88 4.75
C ASP A 62 10.61 -0.08 5.91
N GLU A 63 10.43 0.37 7.16
CA GLU A 63 10.63 -0.44 8.37
C GLU A 63 9.52 -1.48 8.58
N ILE A 64 8.41 -1.38 7.82
CA ILE A 64 7.37 -2.41 7.79
C ILE A 64 7.88 -3.56 6.92
N SER A 65 8.65 -4.46 7.54
CA SER A 65 9.06 -5.73 6.94
C SER A 65 7.82 -6.50 6.47
N TRP A 66 7.72 -6.74 5.17
CA TRP A 66 6.69 -7.57 4.54
C TRP A 66 6.89 -9.08 4.80
N ILE A 67 7.76 -9.43 5.75
CA ILE A 67 8.18 -10.77 6.18
C ILE A 67 8.35 -10.84 7.70
#